data_AF-A0A7K4CA08-F1
#
_entry.id   AF-A0A7K4CA08-F1
#
_cell.length_a   1.000
_cell.length_b   1.000
_cell.length_c   1.000
_cell.angle_alpha   90.00
_cell.angle_beta   90.00
_cell.angle_gamma   90.00
#
_symmetry.space_group_name_H-M   'P 1'
#
loop_
_entity.id
_entity.type
_entity.pdbx_description
1 polymer ?
#
loop_
_entity_poly.entity_id
_entity_poly.type
_entity_poly.pdbx_seq_one_letter_code
_entity_poly.pdbx_strand_id
1 'polypeptide(L)'
;MFAGKPGDPHPGMFPECIFRDSGTTGRICLFFLVLGALFFLDIVTTDIILLMGGAELNPLMAGIVTNPALHSAIKVGILLLVFGVSIAAEVRVRGTGILFYGVLITLCLVVVANNLLYILPRLAG
;
A
#
# COMPACT_ATOMS: atom_id res chain seq x y z
N MET A 1 -48.68 -1.96 15.36
CA MET A 1 -48.68 -3.38 15.00
C MET A 1 -47.24 -3.75 14.63
N PHE A 2 -46.44 -4.07 15.63
CA PHE A 2 -45.05 -4.52 15.48
C PHE A 2 -45.02 -5.98 15.93
N ALA A 3 -44.60 -6.87 15.04
CA ALA A 3 -44.34 -8.26 15.38
C ALA A 3 -43.11 -8.72 14.58
N GLY A 4 -41.93 -8.28 15.03
CA GLY A 4 -40.67 -8.91 14.68
C GLY A 4 -40.53 -10.22 15.46
N LYS A 5 -40.20 -11.30 14.76
CA LYS A 5 -39.96 -12.62 15.35
C LYS A 5 -38.70 -12.58 16.25
N PRO A 6 -38.72 -13.24 17.42
CA PRO A 6 -37.54 -13.40 18.24
C PRO A 6 -36.69 -14.56 17.68
N GLY A 7 -35.55 -14.23 17.08
CA GLY A 7 -34.62 -15.25 16.57
C GLY A 7 -33.70 -14.79 15.44
N ASP A 8 -33.93 -13.62 14.85
CA ASP A 8 -33.03 -13.12 13.81
C ASP A 8 -31.79 -12.47 14.46
N PRO A 9 -30.58 -13.00 14.19
CA PRO A 9 -29.36 -12.44 14.74
C PRO A 9 -29.22 -11.00 14.24
N HIS A 10 -29.07 -10.08 15.19
CA HIS A 10 -28.72 -8.69 14.90
C HIS A 10 -27.52 -8.67 13.95
N PRO A 11 -27.62 -8.07 12.75
CA PRO A 11 -26.49 -7.93 11.85
C PRO A 11 -25.57 -6.83 12.38
N GLY A 12 -24.86 -7.14 13.47
CA GLY A 12 -23.56 -6.55 13.75
C GLY A 12 -22.60 -7.10 12.70
N MET A 13 -22.26 -6.29 11.69
CA MET A 13 -21.07 -5.44 11.74
C MET A 13 -19.78 -6.27 11.62
N PHE A 14 -19.59 -7.04 10.53
CA PHE A 14 -18.33 -7.32 9.80
C PHE A 14 -18.63 -8.22 8.57
N PRO A 15 -17.83 -8.20 7.49
CA PRO A 15 -18.33 -8.40 6.14
C PRO A 15 -18.12 -9.83 5.61
N GLU A 16 -19.10 -10.72 5.82
CA GLU A 16 -19.13 -12.01 5.11
C GLU A 16 -19.30 -11.87 3.59
N CYS A 17 -19.81 -10.72 3.13
CA CYS A 17 -20.05 -10.45 1.71
C CYS A 17 -18.76 -10.22 0.89
N ILE A 18 -17.64 -9.83 1.51
CA ILE A 18 -16.37 -9.57 0.80
C ILE A 18 -15.68 -10.88 0.44
N PHE A 19 -15.65 -11.84 1.35
CA PHE A 19 -14.92 -13.09 1.18
C PHE A 19 -15.57 -14.08 0.20
N ARG A 20 -16.83 -13.83 -0.18
CA ARG A 20 -17.58 -14.71 -1.08
C ARG A 20 -17.26 -14.49 -2.56
N ASP A 21 -16.64 -13.36 -2.92
CA ASP A 21 -16.22 -13.08 -4.30
C ASP A 21 -14.72 -13.38 -4.47
N SER A 22 -14.43 -14.64 -4.79
CA SER A 22 -13.05 -15.17 -4.92
C SER A 22 -12.20 -14.36 -5.91
N GLY A 23 -12.81 -13.82 -6.97
CA GLY A 23 -12.12 -13.03 -7.98
C GLY A 23 -11.69 -11.64 -7.49
N THR A 24 -12.53 -10.95 -6.74
CA THR A 24 -12.25 -9.60 -6.24
C THR A 24 -11.24 -9.63 -5.11
N THR A 25 -11.37 -10.58 -4.19
CA THR A 25 -10.42 -10.79 -3.09
C THR A 25 -9.02 -11.13 -3.62
N GLY A 26 -8.93 -12.02 -4.62
CA GLY A 26 -7.66 -12.36 -5.26
C GLY A 26 -6.96 -11.17 -5.90
N ARG A 27 -7.71 -10.27 -6.56
CA ARG A 27 -7.16 -9.03 -7.16
C ARG A 27 -6.64 -8.06 -6.10
N ILE A 28 -7.38 -7.87 -5.00
CA ILE A 28 -6.95 -6.99 -3.90
C ILE A 28 -5.65 -7.53 -3.28
N CYS A 29 -5.54 -8.84 -3.05
CA CYS A 29 -4.31 -9.44 -2.55
C CYS A 29 -3.14 -9.27 -3.53
N LEU A 30 -3.38 -9.41 -4.83
CA LEU A 30 -2.35 -9.19 -5.85
C LEU A 30 -1.87 -7.74 -5.85
N PHE A 31 -2.77 -6.76 -5.83
CA PHE A 31 -2.39 -5.35 -5.77
C PHE A 31 -1.69 -4.98 -4.47
N PHE A 32 -2.11 -5.56 -3.35
CA PHE A 32 -1.42 -5.42 -2.07
C PHE A 32 0.02 -5.94 -2.15
N LEU A 33 0.23 -7.12 -2.76
CA LEU A 33 1.55 -7.70 -2.94
C LEU A 33 2.43 -6.84 -3.87
N VAL A 34 1.87 -6.38 -5.00
CA VAL A 34 2.58 -5.47 -5.93
C VAL A 34 2.97 -4.17 -5.24
N LEU A 35 2.06 -3.56 -4.48
CA LEU A 35 2.34 -2.33 -3.75
C LEU A 35 3.39 -2.56 -2.65
N GLY A 36 3.32 -3.69 -1.95
CA GLY A 36 4.33 -4.10 -0.97
C GLY A 36 5.72 -4.28 -1.59
N ALA A 37 5.80 -4.93 -2.76
CA ALA A 37 7.04 -5.08 -3.51
C ALA A 37 7.61 -3.72 -3.97
N LEU A 38 6.75 -2.80 -4.41
CA LEU A 38 7.15 -1.43 -4.75
C LEU A 38 7.67 -0.66 -3.54
N PHE A 39 7.03 -0.78 -2.39
CA PHE A 39 7.51 -0.17 -1.15
C PHE A 39 8.85 -0.73 -0.70
N PHE A 40 9.04 -2.04 -0.82
CA PHE A 40 10.32 -2.68 -0.53
C PHE A 40 11.42 -2.18 -1.48
N LEU A 41 11.12 -2.13 -2.79
CA LEU A 41 12.06 -1.63 -3.78
C LEU A 41 12.41 -0.15 -3.56
N ASP A 42 11.44 0.66 -3.15
CA ASP A 42 11.69 2.05 -2.77
C ASP A 42 12.64 2.15 -1.56
N ILE A 43 12.43 1.36 -0.50
CA ILE A 43 13.36 1.31 0.65
C ILE A 43 14.78 0.95 0.21
N VAL A 44 14.92 -0.13 -0.57
CA VAL A 44 16.22 -0.60 -1.04
C VAL A 44 16.91 0.46 -1.89
N THR A 45 16.18 1.10 -2.81
CA THR A 45 16.77 2.13 -3.67
C THR A 45 17.17 3.39 -2.89
N THR A 46 16.36 3.84 -1.93
CA THR A 46 16.71 4.96 -1.05
C THR A 46 17.93 4.64 -0.19
N ASP A 47 18.00 3.45 0.40
CA ASP A 47 19.15 3.03 1.20
C ASP A 47 20.44 3.01 0.36
N ILE A 48 20.37 2.52 -0.88
CA ILE A 48 21.51 2.54 -1.82
C ILE A 48 21.93 3.99 -2.12
N ILE A 49 20.97 4.90 -2.37
CA ILE A 49 21.26 6.31 -2.64
C ILE A 49 21.97 6.96 -1.44
N LEU A 50 21.51 6.69 -0.22
CA LEU A 50 22.14 7.20 1.00
C LEU A 50 23.55 6.63 1.20
N LEU A 51 23.77 5.35 0.94
CA LEU A 51 25.09 4.71 0.99
C LEU A 51 26.06 5.30 -0.05
N MET A 52 25.55 5.74 -1.21
CA MET A 52 26.32 6.43 -2.25
C MET A 52 26.55 7.93 -1.95
N GLY A 53 26.20 8.41 -0.74
CA GLY A 53 26.35 9.82 -0.35
C GLY A 53 25.30 10.75 -0.97
N GLY A 54 24.22 10.21 -1.54
CA GLY A 54 23.05 10.97 -1.96
C GLY A 54 22.23 11.47 -0.77
N ALA A 55 21.32 12.41 -1.02
CA ALA A 55 20.42 12.94 -0.01
C ALA A 55 18.97 12.85 -0.50
N GLU A 56 18.05 12.60 0.43
CA GLU A 56 16.61 12.71 0.16
C GLU A 56 16.24 14.16 -0.20
N LEU A 57 15.56 14.31 -1.33
CA LEU A 57 15.11 15.62 -1.82
C LEU A 57 13.93 16.17 -1.00
N ASN A 58 13.18 15.28 -0.35
CA ASN A 58 12.06 15.67 0.49
C ASN A 58 12.55 15.94 1.93
N PRO A 59 12.57 17.19 2.41
CA PRO A 59 13.12 17.54 3.72
C PRO A 59 12.36 16.88 4.89
N LEU A 60 11.08 16.53 4.72
CA LEU A 60 10.33 15.77 5.72
C LEU A 60 10.75 14.29 5.78
N MET A 61 11.07 13.68 4.64
CA MET A 61 11.57 12.30 4.58
C MET A 61 13.05 12.21 4.94
N ALA A 62 13.83 13.29 4.76
CA ALA A 62 15.26 13.29 5.05
C ALA A 62 15.60 12.85 6.49
N GLY A 63 14.78 13.22 7.48
CA GLY A 63 14.96 12.77 8.88
C GLY A 63 14.45 11.35 9.16
N ILE A 64 13.61 10.82 8.29
CA ILE A 64 12.97 9.50 8.42
C ILE A 64 13.85 8.42 7.80
N VAL A 65 14.39 8.69 6.61
CA VAL A 65 15.19 7.72 5.84
C VAL A 65 16.56 7.44 6.46
N THR A 66 17.05 8.32 7.34
CA THR A 66 18.31 8.11 8.08
C THR A 66 18.22 6.96 9.08
N ASN A 67 17.00 6.54 9.44
CA ASN A 67 16.75 5.36 10.23
C ASN A 67 15.95 4.33 9.39
N PRO A 68 16.60 3.29 8.84
CA PRO A 68 15.94 2.32 7.96
C PRO A 68 14.81 1.54 8.66
N ALA A 69 14.89 1.37 9.99
CA ALA A 69 13.81 0.75 10.76
C ALA A 69 12.57 1.65 10.85
N LEU A 70 12.76 2.97 10.96
CA LEU A 70 11.66 3.94 11.01
C LEU A 70 11.05 4.13 9.61
N HIS A 71 11.91 4.18 8.58
CA HIS A 71 11.48 4.24 7.19
C HIS A 71 10.62 3.02 6.79
N SER A 72 11.06 1.82 7.14
CA SER A 72 10.30 0.59 6.89
C SER A 72 8.99 0.53 7.71
N ALA A 73 9.03 0.91 8.99
CA ALA A 73 7.85 0.91 9.85
C ALA A 73 6.72 1.81 9.31
N ILE A 74 7.06 3.01 8.82
CA ILE A 74 6.07 3.92 8.23
C ILE A 74 5.45 3.31 6.97
N LYS A 75 6.26 2.74 6.07
CA LYS A 75 5.75 2.11 4.84
C LYS A 75 4.87 0.90 5.12
N VAL A 76 5.23 0.06 6.09
CA VAL A 76 4.39 -1.06 6.53
C VAL A 76 3.07 -0.54 7.11
N GLY A 77 3.11 0.51 7.94
CA GLY A 77 1.91 1.16 8.48
C GLY A 77 0.98 1.69 7.38
N ILE A 78 1.55 2.38 6.38
CA ILE A 78 0.80 2.87 5.21
C ILE A 78 0.21 1.70 4.42
N LEU A 79 0.97 0.63 4.20
CA LEU A 79 0.53 -0.54 3.44
C LEU A 79 -0.67 -1.22 4.12
N LEU A 80 -0.63 -1.39 5.45
CA LEU A 80 -1.74 -1.93 6.23
C LEU A 80 -2.96 -1.01 6.23
N LEU A 81 -2.75 0.31 6.32
CA LEU A 81 -3.82 1.30 6.25
C LEU A 81 -4.50 1.27 4.87
N VAL A 82 -3.73 1.25 3.79
CA VAL A 82 -4.23 1.12 2.41
C VAL A 82 -5.02 -0.16 2.25
N PHE A 83 -4.55 -1.28 2.82
CA PHE A 83 -5.28 -2.54 2.80
C PHE A 83 -6.64 -2.43 3.51
N GLY A 84 -6.67 -1.89 4.73
CA GLY A 84 -7.90 -1.69 5.49
C GLY A 84 -8.89 -0.75 4.80
N VAL A 85 -8.40 0.38 4.28
CA VAL A 85 -9.21 1.36 3.53
C VAL A 85 -9.75 0.75 2.24
N SER A 86 -8.95 -0.05 1.53
CA SER A 86 -9.38 -0.71 0.29
C SER A 86 -10.49 -1.72 0.54
N ILE A 87 -10.38 -2.50 1.62
CA ILE A 87 -11.45 -3.42 2.04
C ILE A 87 -12.71 -2.63 2.39
N ALA A 88 -12.58 -1.57 3.19
CA ALA A 88 -13.72 -0.74 3.59
C ALA A 88 -14.39 -0.04 2.39
N ALA A 89 -13.60 0.42 1.42
CA ALA A 89 -14.09 1.04 0.18
C ALA A 89 -14.84 0.03 -0.69
N GLU A 90 -14.29 -1.18 -0.84
CA GLU A 90 -14.91 -2.25 -1.62
C GLU A 90 -16.28 -2.69 -1.05
N VAL A 91 -16.45 -2.65 0.29
CA VAL A 91 -17.77 -2.88 0.94
C VAL A 91 -18.78 -1.82 0.54
N ARG A 92 -18.35 -0.57 0.41
CA ARG A 92 -19.24 0.57 0.14
C ARG A 92 -19.61 0.65 -1.33
N VAL A 93 -18.61 0.51 -2.21
CA VAL A 93 -18.76 0.62 -3.67
C VAL A 93 -17.81 -0.37 -4.34
N ARG A 94 -18.39 -1.39 -4.99
CA ARG A 94 -17.62 -2.42 -5.71
C ARG A 94 -16.70 -1.80 -6.77
N GLY A 95 -15.46 -2.27 -6.82
CA GLY A 95 -14.43 -1.86 -7.78
C GLY A 95 -13.63 -0.62 -7.39
N THR A 96 -14.00 0.10 -6.31
CA THR A 96 -13.27 1.31 -5.89
C THR A 96 -11.90 1.00 -5.29
N GLY A 97 -11.73 -0.16 -4.66
CA GLY A 97 -10.43 -0.59 -4.14
C GLY A 97 -9.38 -0.73 -5.23
N ILE A 98 -9.78 -1.24 -6.41
CA ILE A 98 -8.87 -1.45 -7.55
C ILE A 98 -8.35 -0.12 -8.10
N LEU A 99 -9.23 0.87 -8.28
CA LEU A 99 -8.84 2.20 -8.74
C LEU A 99 -7.88 2.87 -7.75
N PHE A 100 -8.15 2.73 -6.45
CA PHE A 100 -7.30 3.29 -5.40
C PHE A 100 -5.89 2.69 -5.43
N TYR A 101 -5.77 1.35 -5.54
CA TYR A 101 -4.47 0.70 -5.73
C TYR A 101 -3.77 1.13 -7.01
N GLY A 102 -4.50 1.30 -8.11
CA GLY A 102 -3.92 1.73 -9.39
C GLY A 102 -3.23 3.09 -9.30
N VAL A 103 -3.86 4.05 -8.63
CA VAL A 103 -3.25 5.38 -8.40
C VAL A 103 -1.99 5.26 -7.54
N LEU A 104 -2.05 4.53 -6.43
CA LEU A 104 -0.91 4.35 -5.53
C LEU A 104 0.26 3.64 -6.21
N ILE A 105 0.01 2.56 -6.94
CA ILE A 105 1.03 1.82 -7.70
C ILE A 105 1.70 2.74 -8.71
N THR A 106 0.92 3.54 -9.45
CA THR A 106 1.46 4.48 -10.45
C THR A 106 2.39 5.50 -9.81
N LEU A 107 1.99 6.10 -8.68
CA LEU A 107 2.83 7.05 -7.94
C LEU A 107 4.11 6.38 -7.42
N CYS A 108 4.02 5.18 -6.87
CA CYS A 108 5.19 4.44 -6.38
C CYS A 108 6.16 4.09 -7.50
N LEU A 109 5.65 3.71 -8.68
CA LEU A 109 6.47 3.43 -9.85
C LEU A 109 7.28 4.64 -10.29
N VAL A 110 6.70 5.85 -10.24
CA VAL A 110 7.42 7.09 -10.57
C VAL A 110 8.60 7.32 -9.62
N VAL A 111 8.39 7.14 -8.31
CA VAL A 111 9.44 7.31 -7.30
C VAL A 111 10.56 6.28 -7.50
N VAL A 112 10.21 5.00 -7.61
CA VAL A 112 11.17 3.92 -7.85
C VAL A 112 11.95 4.13 -9.15
N ALA A 113 11.27 4.52 -10.23
CA ALA A 113 11.92 4.80 -11.50
C ALA A 113 12.92 5.96 -11.39
N ASN A 114 12.55 7.02 -10.67
CA ASN A 114 13.44 8.16 -10.42
C ASN A 114 14.69 7.72 -9.62
N ASN A 115 14.52 6.90 -8.59
CA ASN A 115 15.63 6.39 -7.79
C ASN A 115 16.55 5.47 -8.63
N LEU A 116 15.98 4.58 -9.45
CA LEU A 116 16.75 3.71 -10.34
C LEU A 116 17.55 4.50 -11.38
N LEU A 117 16.96 5.56 -11.97
CA LEU A 117 17.66 6.43 -12.93
C LEU A 117 18.86 7.15 -12.30
N TYR A 118 18.82 7.43 -11.00
CA TYR A 118 19.95 7.99 -10.27
C TYR A 118 21.05 6.95 -10.00
N ILE A 119 20.65 5.71 -9.68
CA ILE A 119 21.57 4.61 -9.33
C ILE A 119 22.28 4.04 -10.57
N LEU A 120 21.55 3.81 -11.67
CA LEU A 120 22.06 3.11 -12.87
C LEU A 120 23.38 3.68 -13.43
N PRO A 121 23.52 5.01 -13.62
CA PRO A 121 24.73 5.61 -14.15
C PRO A 121 25.93 5.46 -13.21
N ARG A 122 25.70 5.33 -11.90
CA ARG A 122 26.74 5.17 -10.88
C ARG A 122 27.24 3.73 -10.73
N LEU A 123 26.46 2.75 -11.20
CA LEU A 123 26.89 1.35 -11.30
C LEU A 123 27.61 1.03 -12.61
N ALA A 124 27.34 1.82 -13.66
CA ALA A 124 27.89 1.61 -15.00
C ALA A 124 29.23 2.32 -15.24
N GLY A 125 29.72 3.13 -14.29
CA GLY A 125 31.01 3.81 -14.32
C GLY A 125 31.87 3.41 -13.13
#